data_AF-A0AAI8XRD7-F1
#
_entry.id   AF-A0AAI8XRD7-F1
#
_cell.length_a   1.000
_cell.length_b   1.000
_cell.length_c   1.000
_cell.angle_alpha   90.00
_cell.angle_beta   90.00
_cell.angle_gamma   90.00
#
_symmetry.space_group_name_H-M   'P 1'
#
loop_
_entity.id
_entity.type
_entity.pdbx_description
1 polymer ?
#
loop_
_entity_poly.entity_id
_entity_poly.type
_entity_poly.pdbx_seq_one_letter_code
_entity_poly.pdbx_strand_id
1 'polypeptide(L)'
;MDWFMTSDADTAARFGLSLPCGFGTDYAGIVDQVGDGATGFAVGDRVFGGALSRAVADYIVIDTAGTIAAGGAAHHTPDGVDDRTAAALTIAGSTAAAALAVVDPGPGDTLLIGGAGGGVGVFAVQLARIAGARVIGTGSASSGDALRSLGAEPVVYGDGLVERVRALAPTGVTAAIDLYGTETVQAARELGVPDERITTIAAQVDGVTPANGANAAPGAIEQIAGLVAAGRLRVPIAASFPMEQIRAAVELQASRHVHGKVVIDI
;
A
#
# COMPACT_ATOMS: atom_id res chain seq x y z
N MET A 1 -9.59 1.11 0.22
CA MET A 1 -9.88 0.01 -0.73
C MET A 1 -11.17 -0.67 -0.34
N ASP A 2 -11.36 -0.94 0.95
CA ASP A 2 -12.48 -1.73 1.49
C ASP A 2 -13.87 -1.13 1.16
N TRP A 3 -14.05 0.20 1.28
CA TRP A 3 -15.32 0.84 0.93
C TRP A 3 -15.69 0.70 -0.55
N PHE A 4 -14.69 0.63 -1.44
CA PHE A 4 -14.91 0.43 -2.87
C PHE A 4 -15.29 -1.03 -3.14
N MET A 5 -14.67 -1.99 -2.45
CA MET A 5 -15.02 -3.40 -2.56
C MET A 5 -16.47 -3.68 -2.15
N THR A 6 -17.03 -2.88 -1.23
CA THR A 6 -18.39 -3.03 -0.73
C THR A 6 -19.39 -2.06 -1.39
N SER A 7 -19.03 -1.37 -2.48
CA SER A 7 -19.92 -0.38 -3.11
C SER A 7 -21.12 -1.00 -3.82
N ASP A 8 -20.92 -2.17 -4.41
CA ASP A 8 -21.91 -2.91 -5.19
C ASP A 8 -21.51 -4.39 -5.32
N ALA A 9 -22.47 -5.23 -5.73
CA ALA A 9 -22.29 -6.67 -5.80
C ALA A 9 -21.27 -7.10 -6.87
N ASP A 10 -21.22 -6.41 -8.01
CA ASP A 10 -20.30 -6.75 -9.10
C ASP A 10 -18.86 -6.45 -8.71
N THR A 11 -18.63 -5.32 -8.03
CA THR A 11 -17.33 -4.97 -7.49
C THR A 11 -16.90 -5.94 -6.41
N ALA A 12 -17.77 -6.28 -5.45
CA ALA A 12 -17.48 -7.27 -4.40
C ALA A 12 -17.08 -8.64 -5.00
N ALA A 13 -17.79 -9.10 -6.03
CA ALA A 13 -17.53 -10.37 -6.69
C ALA A 13 -16.13 -10.45 -7.33
N ARG A 14 -15.57 -9.31 -7.80
CA ARG A 14 -14.18 -9.26 -8.33
C ARG A 14 -13.12 -9.57 -7.27
N PHE A 15 -13.46 -9.41 -6.00
CA PHE A 15 -12.61 -9.75 -4.86
C PHE A 15 -13.02 -11.08 -4.20
N GLY A 16 -13.92 -11.85 -4.83
CA GLY A 16 -14.42 -13.11 -4.28
C GLY A 16 -15.38 -12.94 -3.10
N LEU A 17 -16.01 -11.76 -2.96
CA LEU A 17 -16.93 -11.45 -1.87
C LEU A 17 -18.39 -11.48 -2.32
N SER A 18 -19.29 -11.82 -1.40
CA SER A 18 -20.74 -11.66 -1.55
C SER A 18 -21.27 -10.73 -0.46
N LEU A 19 -22.15 -9.79 -0.84
CA LEU A 19 -22.76 -8.85 0.11
C LEU A 19 -24.01 -9.47 0.78
N PRO A 20 -24.28 -9.19 2.08
CA PRO A 20 -23.41 -8.42 2.98
C PRO A 20 -22.19 -9.23 3.43
N CYS A 21 -21.04 -8.56 3.54
CA CYS A 21 -19.80 -9.11 4.10
C CYS A 21 -19.28 -8.22 5.25
N GLY A 22 -18.26 -8.68 5.96
CA GLY A 22 -17.57 -7.85 6.97
C GLY A 22 -16.77 -6.72 6.34
N PHE A 23 -15.98 -5.99 7.13
CA PHE A 23 -15.24 -4.82 6.67
C PHE A 23 -13.77 -4.86 7.10
N GLY A 24 -12.92 -4.15 6.36
CA GLY A 24 -11.49 -4.02 6.62
C GLY A 24 -10.67 -5.24 6.21
N THR A 25 -9.40 -5.00 5.92
CA THR A 25 -8.46 -6.04 5.50
C THR A 25 -7.23 -6.13 6.39
N ASP A 26 -6.57 -5.01 6.69
CA ASP A 26 -5.37 -5.02 7.54
C ASP A 26 -5.78 -4.98 9.04
N TYR A 27 -5.06 -5.71 9.90
CA TYR A 27 -5.27 -5.71 11.35
C TYR A 27 -3.96 -5.76 12.13
N ALA A 28 -4.01 -5.38 13.40
CA ALA A 28 -3.02 -5.72 14.42
C ALA A 28 -3.73 -5.99 15.76
N GLY A 29 -3.15 -6.86 16.58
CA GLY A 29 -3.72 -7.25 17.86
C GLY A 29 -2.85 -8.25 18.59
N ILE A 30 -3.48 -9.00 19.50
CA ILE A 30 -2.82 -10.01 20.33
C ILE A 30 -3.47 -11.37 20.07
N VAL A 31 -2.67 -12.43 20.03
CA VAL A 31 -3.17 -13.80 19.94
C VAL A 31 -3.91 -14.16 21.23
N ASP A 32 -5.24 -14.30 21.15
CA ASP A 32 -6.09 -14.75 22.27
C ASP A 32 -6.04 -16.27 22.45
N GLN A 33 -6.11 -17.02 21.34
CA GLN A 33 -6.14 -18.48 21.34
C GLN A 33 -5.34 -19.05 20.16
N VAL A 34 -4.79 -20.24 20.36
CA VAL A 34 -4.08 -21.01 19.33
C VAL A 34 -4.81 -22.34 19.15
N GLY A 35 -5.23 -22.61 17.91
CA GLY A 35 -5.92 -23.86 17.55
C GLY A 35 -4.98 -25.06 17.53
N ASP A 36 -5.55 -26.25 17.67
CA ASP A 36 -4.79 -27.51 17.60
C ASP A 36 -4.01 -27.62 16.27
N GLY A 37 -2.70 -27.87 16.37
CA GLY A 37 -1.81 -28.03 15.21
C GLY A 37 -1.29 -26.73 14.60
N ALA A 38 -1.75 -25.56 15.05
CA ALA A 38 -1.13 -24.30 14.68
C ALA A 38 0.26 -24.18 15.32
N THR A 39 1.23 -23.67 14.57
CA THR A 39 2.62 -23.51 15.01
C THR A 39 3.12 -22.09 14.73
N GLY A 40 4.16 -21.66 15.43
CA GLY A 40 4.80 -20.36 15.22
C GLY A 40 4.13 -19.17 15.94
N PHE A 41 3.03 -19.41 16.66
CA PHE A 41 2.33 -18.41 17.47
C PHE A 41 1.96 -18.97 18.85
N ALA A 42 1.91 -18.09 19.85
CA ALA A 42 1.53 -18.36 21.21
C ALA A 42 0.53 -17.30 21.72
N VAL A 43 -0.30 -17.68 22.68
CA VAL A 43 -1.20 -16.73 23.36
C VAL A 43 -0.38 -15.60 23.97
N GLY A 44 -0.79 -14.35 23.72
CA GLY A 44 -0.09 -13.15 24.15
C GLY A 44 0.87 -12.55 23.12
N ASP A 45 1.16 -13.25 22.01
CA ASP A 45 1.98 -12.70 20.94
C ASP A 45 1.28 -11.49 20.30
N ARG A 46 2.02 -10.41 20.08
CA ARG A 46 1.55 -9.27 19.28
C ARG A 46 1.71 -9.62 17.80
N VAL A 47 0.61 -9.53 17.05
CA VAL A 47 0.57 -9.91 15.65
C VAL A 47 -0.09 -8.83 14.80
N PHE A 48 0.27 -8.83 13.52
CA PHE A 48 -0.40 -8.05 12.49
C PHE A 48 -0.56 -8.89 11.23
N GLY A 49 -1.44 -8.46 10.33
CA GLY A 49 -1.65 -9.21 9.12
C GLY A 49 -2.80 -8.72 8.28
N GLY A 50 -3.37 -9.64 7.49
CA GLY A 50 -4.46 -9.34 6.58
C GLY A 50 -5.55 -10.40 6.63
N ALA A 51 -6.80 -9.99 6.72
CA ALA A 51 -7.99 -10.82 6.67
C ALA A 51 -9.05 -10.12 5.82
N LEU A 52 -9.11 -10.47 4.53
CA LEU A 52 -9.96 -9.80 3.55
C LEU A 52 -11.42 -9.68 4.03
N SER A 53 -11.90 -8.45 4.14
CA SER A 53 -13.28 -8.13 4.56
C SER A 53 -13.65 -8.64 5.96
N ARG A 54 -12.68 -8.88 6.85
CA ARG A 54 -12.90 -9.44 8.19
C ARG A 54 -12.20 -8.67 9.32
N ALA A 55 -11.32 -7.72 9.00
CA ALA A 55 -10.38 -7.15 9.97
C ALA A 55 -10.99 -6.17 10.98
N VAL A 56 -12.12 -5.54 10.67
CA VAL A 56 -12.85 -4.73 11.66
C VAL A 56 -13.79 -5.64 12.47
N ALA A 57 -13.24 -6.22 13.53
CA ALA A 57 -13.93 -7.07 14.48
C ALA A 57 -13.13 -7.20 15.79
N ASP A 58 -13.80 -7.48 16.92
CA ASP A 58 -13.13 -7.76 18.20
C ASP A 58 -12.21 -8.98 18.14
N TYR A 59 -12.61 -9.99 17.35
CA TYR A 59 -11.85 -11.23 17.14
C TYR A 59 -11.91 -11.64 15.67
N ILE A 60 -10.80 -12.15 15.17
CA ILE A 60 -10.70 -12.76 13.84
C ILE A 60 -10.00 -14.11 13.94
N VAL A 61 -10.43 -15.06 13.12
CA VAL A 61 -9.79 -16.37 13.01
C VAL A 61 -8.88 -16.38 11.78
N ILE A 62 -7.62 -16.74 12.00
CA ILE A 62 -6.58 -16.79 10.97
C ILE A 62 -6.08 -18.22 10.82
N ASP A 63 -6.00 -18.69 9.57
CA ASP A 63 -5.28 -19.90 9.21
C ASP A 63 -3.79 -19.56 9.03
N THR A 64 -2.91 -20.23 9.78
CA THR A 64 -1.46 -20.03 9.69
C THR A 64 -0.86 -20.40 8.34
N ALA A 65 -1.56 -21.23 7.55
CA ALA A 65 -1.18 -21.57 6.17
C ALA A 65 -1.99 -20.79 5.12
N GLY A 66 -2.81 -19.84 5.55
CA GLY A 66 -3.69 -19.04 4.71
C GLY A 66 -2.96 -17.96 3.91
N THR A 67 -3.74 -17.32 3.04
CA THR A 67 -3.41 -16.06 2.36
C THR A 67 -4.38 -14.99 2.84
N ILE A 68 -4.11 -13.71 2.59
CA ILE A 68 -5.02 -12.61 2.95
C ILE A 68 -6.46 -12.87 2.45
N ALA A 69 -6.60 -13.40 1.24
CA ALA A 69 -7.88 -13.69 0.61
C ALA A 69 -8.54 -14.99 1.13
N ALA A 70 -7.74 -15.99 1.50
CA ALA A 70 -8.23 -17.30 1.94
C ALA A 70 -7.57 -17.71 3.26
N GLY A 71 -8.33 -17.72 4.36
CA GLY A 71 -7.82 -18.07 5.70
C GLY A 71 -7.21 -16.90 6.46
N GLY A 72 -6.69 -15.88 5.79
CA GLY A 72 -5.98 -14.75 6.39
C GLY A 72 -4.47 -14.98 6.46
N ALA A 73 -3.73 -13.95 6.86
CA ALA A 73 -2.29 -14.00 7.09
C ALA A 73 -1.97 -13.33 8.43
N ALA A 74 -0.97 -13.85 9.14
CA ALA A 74 -0.48 -13.33 10.42
C ALA A 74 1.05 -13.31 10.43
N HIS A 75 1.61 -12.25 11.01
CA HIS A 75 3.03 -12.03 11.20
C HIS A 75 3.25 -11.46 12.61
N HIS A 76 4.40 -11.74 13.21
CA HIS A 76 4.77 -11.15 14.49
C HIS A 76 5.01 -9.64 14.34
N THR A 77 4.38 -8.85 15.20
CA THR A 77 4.62 -7.41 15.28
C THR A 77 5.99 -7.17 15.91
N PRO A 78 6.94 -6.52 15.21
CA PRO A 78 8.25 -6.25 15.79
C PRO A 78 8.18 -5.32 17.00
N ASP A 79 9.14 -5.48 17.91
CA ASP A 79 9.30 -4.58 19.05
C ASP A 79 9.45 -3.13 18.59
N GLY A 80 8.78 -2.22 19.31
CA GLY A 80 8.81 -0.78 19.01
C GLY A 80 7.83 -0.33 17.91
N VAL A 81 7.13 -1.24 17.25
CA VAL A 81 6.03 -0.89 16.34
C VAL A 81 4.70 -0.89 17.11
N ASP A 82 3.97 0.22 17.07
CA ASP A 82 2.65 0.35 17.69
C ASP A 82 1.55 -0.32 16.84
N ASP A 83 0.42 -0.67 17.46
CA ASP A 83 -0.64 -1.44 16.79
C ASP A 83 -1.29 -0.68 15.63
N ARG A 84 -1.43 0.65 15.70
CA ARG A 84 -2.01 1.43 14.59
C ARG A 84 -1.09 1.42 13.37
N THR A 85 0.21 1.54 13.60
CA THR A 85 1.22 1.40 12.55
C THR A 85 1.22 -0.01 11.98
N ALA A 86 1.21 -1.04 12.83
CA ALA A 86 1.23 -2.45 12.42
C ALA A 86 -0.03 -2.82 11.60
N ALA A 87 -1.20 -2.34 12.01
CA ALA A 87 -2.48 -2.51 11.32
C ALA A 87 -2.57 -1.77 9.97
N ALA A 88 -1.54 -1.04 9.58
CA ALA A 88 -1.49 -0.30 8.33
C ALA A 88 -0.50 -0.87 7.30
N LEU A 89 0.21 -1.96 7.65
CA LEU A 89 1.33 -2.49 6.85
C LEU A 89 0.87 -3.39 5.70
N THR A 90 0.01 -4.37 5.96
CA THR A 90 -0.09 -5.59 5.14
C THR A 90 -0.43 -5.35 3.67
N ILE A 91 -1.64 -4.87 3.34
CA ILE A 91 -2.04 -4.70 1.94
C ILE A 91 -1.18 -3.67 1.23
N ALA A 92 -0.96 -2.51 1.86
CA ALA A 92 -0.28 -1.39 1.20
C ALA A 92 1.22 -1.66 1.02
N GLY A 93 1.87 -2.23 2.03
CA GLY A 93 3.27 -2.63 2.00
C GLY A 93 3.53 -3.75 1.01
N SER A 94 2.74 -4.82 1.04
CA SER A 94 2.87 -5.92 0.07
C SER A 94 2.64 -5.47 -1.37
N THR A 95 1.64 -4.61 -1.59
CA THR A 95 1.39 -4.05 -2.93
C THR A 95 2.55 -3.17 -3.41
N ALA A 96 3.14 -2.36 -2.53
CA ALA A 96 4.32 -1.57 -2.88
C ALA A 96 5.53 -2.47 -3.18
N ALA A 97 5.80 -3.48 -2.37
CA ALA A 97 6.89 -4.43 -2.60
C ALA A 97 6.74 -5.16 -3.94
N ALA A 98 5.52 -5.62 -4.25
CA ALA A 98 5.21 -6.25 -5.54
C ALA A 98 5.44 -5.30 -6.73
N ALA A 99 4.98 -4.05 -6.64
CA ALA A 99 5.18 -3.06 -7.69
C ALA A 99 6.66 -2.74 -7.90
N LEU A 100 7.44 -2.60 -6.82
CA LEU A 100 8.88 -2.39 -6.93
C LEU A 100 9.60 -3.61 -7.53
N ALA A 101 9.15 -4.83 -7.25
CA ALA A 101 9.75 -6.03 -7.83
C ALA A 101 9.59 -6.10 -9.35
N VAL A 102 8.51 -5.52 -9.92
CA VAL A 102 8.33 -5.44 -11.38
C VAL A 102 9.35 -4.48 -12.00
N VAL A 103 9.51 -3.30 -11.40
CA VAL A 103 10.35 -2.24 -11.97
C VAL A 103 11.76 -2.17 -11.40
N ASP A 104 12.14 -3.12 -10.55
CA ASP A 104 13.45 -3.33 -9.91
C ASP A 104 14.32 -2.06 -9.84
N PRO A 105 13.96 -1.07 -8.99
CA PRO A 105 14.65 0.21 -8.96
C PRO A 105 15.97 0.09 -8.18
N GLY A 106 17.01 0.80 -8.63
CA GLY A 106 18.31 0.82 -7.98
C GLY A 106 19.06 2.14 -8.13
N PRO A 107 20.35 2.17 -7.74
CA PRO A 107 21.20 3.33 -7.94
C PRO A 107 21.28 3.71 -9.42
N GLY A 108 21.03 4.98 -9.73
CA GLY A 108 20.99 5.50 -11.09
C GLY A 108 19.59 5.57 -11.70
N ASP A 109 18.59 4.94 -11.09
CA ASP A 109 17.21 5.09 -11.52
C ASP A 109 16.59 6.42 -11.09
N THR A 110 15.78 6.99 -11.98
CA THR A 110 14.83 8.06 -11.66
C THR A 110 13.43 7.50 -11.85
N LEU A 111 12.72 7.27 -10.73
CA LEU A 111 11.44 6.59 -10.68
C LEU A 111 10.29 7.60 -10.56
N LEU A 112 9.32 7.54 -11.47
CA LEU A 112 8.07 8.32 -11.40
C LEU A 112 6.98 7.50 -10.70
N ILE A 113 6.47 7.97 -9.56
CA ILE A 113 5.41 7.30 -8.81
C ILE A 113 4.12 8.14 -8.85
N GLY A 114 3.08 7.57 -9.47
CA GLY A 114 1.74 8.12 -9.56
C GLY A 114 0.96 7.95 -8.27
N GLY A 115 0.27 8.98 -7.79
CA GLY A 115 -0.52 8.86 -6.55
C GLY A 115 0.35 8.60 -5.31
N ALA A 116 1.57 9.15 -5.30
CA ALA A 116 2.62 8.83 -4.33
C ALA A 116 2.28 9.20 -2.87
N GLY A 117 1.29 10.06 -2.64
CA GLY A 117 0.83 10.42 -1.29
C GLY A 117 -0.22 9.47 -0.69
N GLY A 118 -0.69 8.50 -1.47
CA GLY A 118 -1.73 7.54 -1.05
C GLY A 118 -1.18 6.39 -0.20
N GLY A 119 -2.07 5.46 0.17
CA GLY A 119 -1.76 4.35 1.06
C GLY A 119 -0.58 3.48 0.60
N VAL A 120 -0.54 3.09 -0.68
CA VAL A 120 0.60 2.33 -1.26
C VAL A 120 1.80 3.23 -1.50
N GLY A 121 1.57 4.48 -1.91
CA GLY A 121 2.62 5.45 -2.24
C GLY A 121 3.56 5.75 -1.06
N VAL A 122 3.01 5.80 0.15
CA VAL A 122 3.78 5.90 1.41
C VAL A 122 4.89 4.86 1.49
N PHE A 123 4.64 3.62 1.09
CA PHE A 123 5.64 2.56 1.10
C PHE A 123 6.51 2.62 -0.16
N ALA A 124 5.90 2.74 -1.34
CA ALA A 124 6.61 2.67 -2.62
C ALA A 124 7.70 3.75 -2.75
N VAL A 125 7.42 4.99 -2.33
CA VAL A 125 8.41 6.08 -2.33
C VAL A 125 9.60 5.74 -1.45
N GLN A 126 9.36 5.33 -0.21
CA GLN A 126 10.44 5.08 0.76
C GLN A 126 11.25 3.83 0.38
N LEU A 127 10.60 2.76 -0.07
CA LEU A 127 11.29 1.55 -0.52
C LEU A 127 12.17 1.83 -1.74
N ALA A 128 11.71 2.63 -2.71
CA ALA A 128 12.51 3.01 -3.86
C ALA A 128 13.72 3.88 -3.46
N ARG A 129 13.53 4.80 -2.50
CA ARG A 129 14.63 5.58 -1.91
C ARG A 129 15.64 4.69 -1.19
N ILE A 130 15.18 3.69 -0.44
CA ILE A 130 16.04 2.71 0.24
C ILE A 130 16.84 1.88 -0.77
N ALA A 131 16.25 1.56 -1.92
CA ALA A 131 16.94 0.88 -3.03
C ALA A 131 17.95 1.77 -3.76
N GLY A 132 17.98 3.08 -3.47
CA GLY A 132 18.94 4.02 -4.03
C GLY A 132 18.45 4.81 -5.25
N ALA A 133 17.18 4.67 -5.63
CA ALA A 133 16.59 5.44 -6.72
C ALA A 133 16.30 6.89 -6.30
N ARG A 134 16.33 7.81 -7.27
CA ARG A 134 15.72 9.14 -7.17
C ARG A 134 14.23 9.00 -7.43
N VAL A 135 13.37 9.61 -6.60
CA VAL A 135 11.92 9.43 -6.71
C VAL A 135 11.24 10.76 -7.01
N ILE A 136 10.46 10.79 -8.09
CA ILE A 136 9.53 11.85 -8.43
C ILE A 136 8.12 11.35 -8.12
N GLY A 137 7.42 12.02 -7.20
CA GLY A 137 6.10 11.62 -6.77
C GLY A 137 5.03 12.57 -7.29
N THR A 138 3.98 12.04 -7.92
CA THR A 138 2.84 12.87 -8.31
C THR A 138 1.82 12.99 -7.16
N GLY A 139 1.24 14.17 -7.01
CA GLY A 139 0.23 14.47 -6.00
C GLY A 139 -0.55 15.73 -6.33
N SER A 140 -1.48 16.11 -5.45
CA SER A 140 -2.16 17.40 -5.57
C SER A 140 -1.18 18.53 -5.20
N ALA A 141 -1.58 19.77 -5.46
CA ALA A 141 -0.79 20.94 -5.04
C ALA A 141 -0.53 20.96 -3.52
N SER A 142 -1.44 20.42 -2.71
CA SER A 142 -1.30 20.34 -1.25
C SER A 142 -0.41 19.18 -0.78
N SER A 143 -0.16 18.17 -1.60
CA SER A 143 0.63 16.99 -1.23
C SER A 143 2.14 17.25 -1.13
N GLY A 144 2.62 18.43 -1.52
CA GLY A 144 4.05 18.70 -1.71
C GLY A 144 4.91 18.38 -0.48
N ASP A 145 4.50 18.84 0.71
CA ASP A 145 5.28 18.63 1.93
C ASP A 145 5.21 17.19 2.42
N ALA A 146 4.04 16.54 2.28
CA ALA A 146 3.89 15.12 2.58
C ALA A 146 4.82 14.27 1.70
N LEU A 147 4.88 14.53 0.39
CA LEU A 147 5.77 13.83 -0.53
C LEU A 147 7.25 14.06 -0.22
N ARG A 148 7.65 15.30 0.08
CA ARG A 148 9.03 15.61 0.50
C ARG A 148 9.40 14.88 1.78
N SER A 149 8.48 14.77 2.74
CA SER A 149 8.71 14.07 4.01
C SER A 149 8.95 12.56 3.82
N LEU A 150 8.40 11.97 2.76
CA LEU A 150 8.64 10.58 2.36
C LEU A 150 9.92 10.41 1.52
N GLY A 151 10.51 11.53 1.06
CA GLY A 151 11.70 11.53 0.23
C GLY A 151 11.44 11.58 -1.28
N ALA A 152 10.24 11.94 -1.72
CA ALA A 152 9.96 12.20 -3.13
C ALA A 152 10.15 13.68 -3.48
N GLU A 153 10.54 13.96 -4.72
CA GLU A 153 10.42 15.28 -5.33
C GLU A 153 8.99 15.44 -5.87
N PRO A 154 8.19 16.39 -5.34
CA PRO A 154 6.77 16.48 -5.68
C PRO A 154 6.54 17.13 -7.05
N VAL A 155 5.64 16.53 -7.83
CA VAL A 155 5.09 17.11 -9.06
C VAL A 155 3.56 17.07 -9.00
N VAL A 156 2.91 18.14 -9.46
CA VAL A 156 1.45 18.18 -9.53
C VAL A 156 0.97 17.30 -10.69
N TYR A 157 0.06 16.37 -10.43
CA TYR A 157 -0.60 15.53 -11.46
C TYR A 157 -1.49 16.37 -12.39
N GLY A 158 -2.08 15.77 -13.42
CA GLY A 158 -2.99 16.43 -14.36
C GLY A 158 -2.29 16.99 -15.59
N ASP A 159 -3.03 17.74 -16.40
CA ASP A 159 -2.58 18.32 -17.67
C ASP A 159 -1.18 18.94 -17.59
N GLY A 160 -0.31 18.60 -18.54
CA GLY A 160 1.08 19.05 -18.58
C GLY A 160 2.04 18.30 -17.65
N LEU A 161 1.64 17.12 -17.14
CA LEU A 161 2.47 16.30 -16.26
C LEU A 161 3.83 15.99 -16.90
N VAL A 162 3.83 15.63 -18.18
CA VAL A 162 5.04 15.23 -18.89
C VAL A 162 6.06 16.37 -18.95
N GLU A 163 5.63 17.59 -19.28
CA GLU A 163 6.48 18.78 -19.32
C GLU A 163 7.07 19.08 -17.95
N ARG A 164 6.26 18.98 -16.89
CA ARG A 164 6.74 19.17 -15.51
C ARG A 164 7.78 18.13 -15.13
N VAL A 165 7.57 16.86 -15.49
CA VAL A 165 8.55 15.79 -15.23
C VAL A 165 9.82 15.99 -16.05
N ARG A 166 9.74 16.34 -17.34
CA ARG A 166 10.90 16.67 -18.19
C ARG A 166 11.73 17.83 -17.61
N ALA A 167 11.06 18.86 -17.09
CA ALA A 167 11.74 19.98 -16.45
C ALA A 167 12.48 19.58 -15.16
N LEU A 168 11.93 18.66 -14.38
CA LEU A 168 12.52 18.19 -13.13
C LEU A 168 13.61 17.11 -13.32
N ALA A 169 13.46 16.28 -14.35
CA ALA A 169 14.39 15.22 -14.74
C ALA A 169 14.79 15.37 -16.21
N PRO A 170 15.68 16.34 -16.54
CA PRO A 170 16.13 16.55 -17.92
C PRO A 170 16.92 15.37 -18.49
N THR A 171 17.45 14.50 -17.62
CA THR A 171 18.11 13.24 -17.99
C THR A 171 17.13 12.07 -18.21
N GLY A 172 15.83 12.31 -18.05
CA GLY A 172 14.78 11.31 -18.22
C GLY A 172 14.39 10.58 -16.93
N VAL A 173 13.27 9.86 -17.04
CA VAL A 173 12.75 8.89 -16.08
C VAL A 173 13.12 7.50 -16.60
N THR A 174 13.49 6.57 -15.72
CA THR A 174 13.95 5.22 -16.10
C THR A 174 12.96 4.12 -15.74
N ALA A 175 11.99 4.41 -14.87
CA ALA A 175 10.93 3.50 -14.47
C ALA A 175 9.71 4.28 -13.96
N ALA A 176 8.53 3.65 -13.93
CA ALA A 176 7.34 4.25 -13.37
C ALA A 176 6.39 3.27 -12.68
N ILE A 177 5.71 3.74 -11.63
CA ILE A 177 4.69 2.99 -10.90
C ILE A 177 3.42 3.84 -10.82
N ASP A 178 2.31 3.38 -11.38
CA ASP A 178 1.01 4.03 -11.25
C ASP A 178 0.17 3.39 -10.13
N LEU A 179 -0.24 4.21 -9.14
CA LEU A 179 -1.00 3.76 -7.96
C LEU A 179 -2.44 4.28 -7.92
N TYR A 180 -2.95 4.90 -9.00
CA TYR A 180 -4.24 5.59 -8.95
C TYR A 180 -5.11 5.40 -10.20
N GLY A 181 -4.52 5.35 -11.40
CA GLY A 181 -5.23 5.23 -12.66
C GLY A 181 -4.29 4.81 -13.79
N THR A 182 -4.19 5.64 -14.82
CA THR A 182 -3.35 5.37 -16.00
C THR A 182 -2.48 6.55 -16.43
N GLU A 183 -2.65 7.73 -15.82
CA GLU A 183 -1.95 8.95 -16.21
C GLU A 183 -0.42 8.79 -16.08
N THR A 184 0.07 8.12 -15.04
CA THR A 184 1.50 7.94 -14.85
C THR A 184 2.08 6.95 -15.85
N VAL A 185 1.33 5.91 -16.20
CA VAL A 185 1.71 4.97 -17.27
C VAL A 185 1.83 5.71 -18.61
N GLN A 186 0.84 6.55 -18.94
CA GLN A 186 0.83 7.33 -20.17
C GLN A 186 2.00 8.33 -20.22
N ALA A 187 2.21 9.05 -19.12
CA ALA A 187 3.33 9.99 -19.01
C ALA A 187 4.68 9.28 -19.13
N ALA A 188 4.86 8.14 -18.48
CA ALA A 188 6.09 7.35 -18.56
C ALA A 188 6.40 6.89 -19.99
N ARG A 189 5.39 6.41 -20.73
CA ARG A 189 5.54 6.06 -22.14
C ARG A 189 5.95 7.26 -23.01
N GLU A 190 5.33 8.42 -22.80
CA GLU A 190 5.69 9.63 -23.54
C GLU A 190 7.09 10.15 -23.17
N LEU A 191 7.57 9.83 -21.97
CA LEU A 191 8.94 10.09 -21.51
C LEU A 191 9.94 9.05 -22.03
N GLY A 192 9.49 8.02 -22.75
CA GLY A 192 10.33 6.97 -23.33
C GLY A 192 10.73 5.86 -22.36
N VAL A 193 10.02 5.69 -21.25
CA VAL A 193 10.24 4.57 -20.33
C VAL A 193 9.77 3.27 -21.01
N PRO A 194 10.61 2.21 -21.06
CA PRO A 194 10.20 0.92 -21.58
C PRO A 194 9.05 0.30 -20.77
N ASP A 195 8.13 -0.40 -21.43
CA ASP A 195 6.95 -0.97 -20.77
C ASP A 195 7.31 -1.96 -19.65
N GLU A 196 8.42 -2.70 -19.79
CA GLU A 196 8.95 -3.59 -18.75
C GLU A 196 9.47 -2.86 -17.51
N ARG A 197 9.68 -1.54 -17.59
CA ARG A 197 10.04 -0.65 -16.48
C ARG A 197 8.84 0.16 -15.99
N ILE A 198 7.63 -0.17 -16.43
CA ILE A 198 6.38 0.42 -15.96
C ILE A 198 5.53 -0.65 -15.28
N THR A 199 4.88 -0.29 -14.19
CA THR A 199 3.83 -1.12 -13.59
C THR A 199 2.67 -0.26 -13.11
N THR A 200 1.51 -0.89 -12.92
CA THR A 200 0.33 -0.28 -12.32
C THR A 200 -0.39 -1.27 -11.42
N ILE A 201 -0.98 -0.75 -10.35
CA ILE A 201 -1.86 -1.52 -9.45
C ILE A 201 -3.33 -1.11 -9.63
N ALA A 202 -3.60 -0.11 -10.47
CA ALA A 202 -4.90 0.57 -10.54
C ALA A 202 -5.73 0.17 -11.77
N ALA A 203 -5.08 -0.29 -12.84
CA ALA A 203 -5.74 -0.63 -14.10
C ALA A 203 -5.01 -1.76 -14.83
N GLN A 204 -5.69 -2.37 -15.80
CA GLN A 204 -5.04 -3.20 -16.81
C GLN A 204 -4.64 -2.32 -17.98
N VAL A 205 -3.37 -2.33 -18.35
CA VAL A 205 -2.84 -1.58 -19.48
C VAL A 205 -2.04 -2.52 -20.37
N ASP A 206 -2.35 -2.54 -21.66
CA ASP A 206 -1.70 -3.40 -22.63
C ASP A 206 -0.17 -3.20 -22.62
N GLY A 207 0.60 -4.28 -22.67
CA GLY A 207 2.08 -4.26 -22.60
C GLY A 207 2.69 -4.04 -21.21
N VAL A 208 1.92 -3.55 -20.23
CA VAL A 208 2.41 -3.23 -18.88
C VAL A 208 2.07 -4.37 -17.92
N THR A 209 3.07 -4.87 -17.19
CA THR A 209 2.83 -5.91 -16.19
C THR A 209 2.18 -5.29 -14.94
N PRO A 210 0.93 -5.68 -14.58
CA PRO A 210 0.30 -5.18 -13.37
C PRO A 210 0.92 -5.82 -12.13
N ALA A 211 0.85 -5.10 -11.01
CA ALA A 211 1.23 -5.63 -9.71
C ALA A 211 0.02 -5.66 -8.76
N ASN A 212 0.00 -6.61 -7.84
CA ASN A 212 -0.91 -6.61 -6.70
C ASN A 212 -0.20 -7.22 -5.47
N GLY A 213 -0.78 -7.01 -4.28
CA GLY A 213 -0.17 -7.49 -3.03
C GLY A 213 0.04 -9.02 -2.97
N ALA A 214 -0.71 -9.82 -3.72
CA ALA A 214 -0.50 -11.27 -3.80
C ALA A 214 0.73 -11.65 -4.64
N ASN A 215 1.31 -10.72 -5.41
CA ASN A 215 2.57 -10.91 -6.12
C ASN A 215 3.81 -10.57 -5.26
N ALA A 216 3.64 -10.13 -4.01
CA ALA A 216 4.76 -9.82 -3.14
C ALA A 216 5.60 -11.06 -2.85
N ALA A 217 6.92 -10.91 -2.81
CA ALA A 217 7.81 -12.00 -2.44
C ALA A 217 7.57 -12.47 -1.00
N PRO A 218 7.75 -13.76 -0.69
CA PRO A 218 7.74 -14.24 0.69
C PRO A 218 8.71 -13.45 1.57
N GLY A 219 8.29 -13.06 2.78
CA GLY A 219 9.12 -12.28 3.70
C GLY A 219 9.10 -10.76 3.45
N ALA A 220 8.46 -10.28 2.38
CA ALA A 220 8.47 -8.85 2.05
C ALA A 220 7.83 -7.98 3.15
N ILE A 221 6.76 -8.47 3.79
CA ILE A 221 6.06 -7.70 4.80
C ILE A 221 6.82 -7.68 6.13
N GLU A 222 7.49 -8.77 6.49
CA GLU A 222 8.39 -8.83 7.65
C GLU A 222 9.60 -7.91 7.46
N GLN A 223 10.14 -7.83 6.24
CA GLN A 223 11.19 -6.87 5.90
C GLN A 223 10.71 -5.43 6.06
N ILE A 224 9.51 -5.11 5.58
CA ILE A 224 8.90 -3.77 5.74
C ILE A 224 8.68 -3.47 7.23
N ALA A 225 8.13 -4.41 7.99
CA ALA A 225 7.92 -4.24 9.43
C ALA A 225 9.26 -4.00 10.16
N GLY A 226 10.33 -4.72 9.77
CA GLY A 226 11.68 -4.49 10.27
C GLY A 226 12.24 -3.10 9.93
N LEU A 227 11.96 -2.58 8.72
CA LEU A 227 12.33 -1.21 8.35
C LEU A 227 11.58 -0.17 9.19
N VAL A 228 10.31 -0.43 9.52
CA VAL A 228 9.52 0.43 10.41
C VAL A 228 10.09 0.41 11.83
N ALA A 229 10.35 -0.77 12.38
CA ALA A 229 10.96 -0.94 13.70
C ALA A 229 12.32 -0.24 13.81
N ALA A 230 13.13 -0.29 12.74
CA ALA A 230 14.41 0.39 12.67
C ALA A 230 14.31 1.91 12.40
N GLY A 231 13.09 2.47 12.29
CA GLY A 231 12.86 3.88 11.97
C GLY A 231 13.31 4.31 10.56
N ARG A 232 13.56 3.34 9.67
CA ARG A 232 14.01 3.55 8.28
C ARG A 232 12.86 3.71 7.30
N LEU A 233 11.65 3.30 7.68
CA LEU A 233 10.41 3.52 6.95
C LEU A 233 9.35 4.05 7.94
N ARG A 234 8.57 5.04 7.54
CA ARG A 234 7.48 5.59 8.37
C ARG A 234 6.13 5.35 7.70
N VAL A 235 5.11 5.11 8.51
CA VAL A 235 3.72 4.95 8.03
C VAL A 235 2.88 6.06 8.66
N PRO A 236 2.63 7.16 7.93
CA PRO A 236 1.79 8.23 8.46
C PRO A 236 0.37 7.74 8.72
N ILE A 237 -0.06 7.79 9.99
CA ILE A 237 -1.46 7.60 10.37
C ILE A 237 -2.13 8.96 10.30
N ALA A 238 -2.96 9.17 9.28
CA ALA A 238 -3.61 10.45 9.01
C ALA A 238 -4.78 10.71 9.97
N ALA A 239 -5.48 9.64 10.36
CA ALA A 239 -6.58 9.67 11.31
C ALA A 239 -6.80 8.28 11.91
N SER A 240 -7.27 8.24 13.14
CA SER A 240 -7.87 7.05 13.73
C SER A 240 -9.30 7.34 14.17
N PHE A 241 -10.16 6.33 14.09
CA PHE A 241 -11.57 6.44 14.47
C PHE A 241 -11.94 5.22 15.30
N PRO A 242 -12.75 5.37 16.37
CA PRO A 242 -13.32 4.21 17.02
C PRO A 242 -14.30 3.50 16.07
N MET A 243 -14.53 2.20 16.26
CA MET A 243 -15.38 1.38 15.37
C MET A 243 -16.78 1.97 15.14
N GLU A 244 -17.38 2.66 16.11
CA GLU A 244 -18.70 3.29 15.98
C GLU A 244 -18.72 4.43 14.95
N GLN A 245 -17.55 4.99 14.62
CA GLN A 245 -17.37 6.05 13.64
C GLN A 245 -16.87 5.54 12.28
N ILE A 246 -17.04 4.24 11.98
CA ILE A 246 -16.60 3.65 10.72
C ILE A 246 -17.13 4.39 9.48
N ARG A 247 -18.35 4.95 9.55
CA ARG A 247 -18.90 5.77 8.46
C ARG A 247 -18.04 7.01 8.19
N ALA A 248 -17.67 7.75 9.24
CA ALA A 248 -16.84 8.94 9.11
C ALA A 248 -15.44 8.59 8.59
N ALA A 249 -14.87 7.47 9.05
CA ALA A 249 -13.61 6.95 8.54
C ALA A 249 -13.67 6.65 7.03
N VAL A 250 -14.76 6.01 6.58
CA VAL A 250 -15.01 5.70 5.17
C VAL A 250 -15.21 6.97 4.35
N GLU A 251 -16.01 7.93 4.81
CA GLU A 251 -16.24 9.21 4.13
C GLU A 251 -14.94 10.00 3.97
N LEU A 252 -14.09 10.05 5.01
CA LEU A 252 -12.77 10.65 4.94
C LEU A 252 -11.90 9.95 3.90
N GLN A 253 -11.83 8.61 3.92
CA GLN A 253 -11.04 7.86 2.95
C GLN A 253 -11.57 8.04 1.51
N ALA A 254 -12.89 8.06 1.32
CA ALA A 254 -13.55 8.25 0.05
C ALA A 254 -13.37 9.67 -0.52
N SER A 255 -13.05 10.66 0.31
CA SER A 255 -12.70 12.01 -0.14
C SER A 255 -11.42 12.05 -0.99
N ARG A 256 -10.54 11.03 -0.89
CA ARG A 256 -9.25 10.93 -1.61
C ARG A 256 -8.23 12.04 -1.30
N HIS A 257 -8.43 12.82 -0.24
CA HIS A 257 -7.51 13.88 0.19
C HIS A 257 -6.67 13.50 1.43
N VAL A 258 -6.65 12.21 1.79
CA VAL A 258 -5.91 11.71 2.94
C VAL A 258 -4.45 11.47 2.57
N HIS A 259 -3.52 12.02 3.37
CA HIS A 259 -2.09 11.76 3.26
C HIS A 259 -1.67 10.72 4.31
N GLY A 260 -1.61 9.45 3.89
CA GLY A 260 -1.31 8.32 4.77
C GLY A 260 -2.50 7.36 4.95
N LYS A 261 -2.54 6.71 6.12
CA LYS A 261 -3.46 5.62 6.44
C LYS A 261 -4.52 6.08 7.42
N VAL A 262 -5.75 5.58 7.25
CA VAL A 262 -6.86 5.74 8.21
C VAL A 262 -7.00 4.42 8.93
N VAL A 263 -7.03 4.44 10.27
CA VAL A 263 -7.10 3.25 11.12
C VAL A 263 -8.40 3.25 11.91
N ILE A 264 -8.94 2.06 12.18
CA ILE A 264 -10.07 1.86 13.08
C ILE A 264 -9.51 1.32 14.40
N ASP A 265 -9.81 1.99 15.50
CA ASP A 265 -9.51 1.55 16.86
C ASP A 265 -10.68 0.69 17.36
N ILE A 266 -10.36 -0.47 17.96
CA ILE A 266 -11.30 -1.44 18.53
C ILE A 266 -11.12 -1.47 20.05
#